data_AF-A0A7V5AMY0-F1
#
_entry.id   AF-A0A7V5AMY0-F1
#
_cell.length_a   1.000
_cell.length_b   1.000
_cell.length_c   1.000
_cell.angle_alpha   90.00
_cell.angle_beta   90.00
_cell.angle_gamma   90.00
#
_symmetry.space_group_name_H-M   'P 1'
#
loop_
_entity.id
_entity.type
_entity.pdbx_description
1 polymer ?
#
loop_
_entity_poly.entity_id
_entity_poly.type
_entity_poly.pdbx_seq_one_letter_code
_entity_poly.pdbx_strand_id
1 'polypeptide(L)' 'GAREISACCTHPVLSGNAVEKIKRSNLKEVIVTDTIPLSEQAKECGKITVLSVASLLSEAIRRIYYNESVSSLFV' A
#
# COMPACT_ATOMS: atom_id res chain seq x y z
N GLY A 1 12.60 8.27 -23.30
CA GLY A 1 11.45 7.74 -22.54
C GLY A 1 11.80 7.67 -21.06
N ALA A 2 10.84 7.34 -20.20
CA ALA A 2 11.10 7.14 -18.77
C ALA A 2 12.15 6.02 -18.57
N ARG A 3 13.12 6.24 -17.67
CA ARG A 3 14.16 5.25 -17.36
C ARG A 3 13.60 4.06 -16.58
N GLU A 4 12.57 4.31 -15.77
CA GLU A 4 11.94 3.34 -14.88
C GLU A 4 10.53 3.83 -14.52
N ILE A 5 9.62 2.91 -14.19
CA ILE A 5 8.25 3.22 -13.79
C ILE A 5 7.91 2.39 -12.54
N SER A 6 7.47 3.06 -11.48
CA SER A 6 6.93 2.43 -10.27
C SER A 6 5.52 2.95 -10.03
N ALA A 7 4.71 2.14 -9.34
CA ALA A 7 3.36 2.52 -8.94
C ALA A 7 3.24 2.49 -7.42
N CYS A 8 2.39 3.35 -6.86
CA CYS A 8 2.01 3.29 -5.44
C CYS A 8 0.50 3.50 -5.29
N CYS A 9 -0.13 2.77 -4.36
CA CYS A 9 -1.52 3.02 -3.97
C CYS A 9 -1.75 2.68 -2.50
N THR A 10 -2.76 3.31 -1.89
CA THR A 10 -3.11 2.97 -0.51
C THR A 10 -3.77 1.59 -0.44
N HIS A 11 -4.81 1.34 -1.25
CA HIS A 11 -5.66 0.16 -1.08
C HIS A 11 -5.40 -0.90 -2.16
N PRO A 12 -4.80 -2.07 -1.82
CA PRO A 12 -4.52 -3.11 -2.81
C PRO A 12 -5.73 -4.02 -3.06
N VAL A 13 -6.78 -3.49 -3.69
CA VAL A 13 -7.97 -4.30 -4.05
C VAL A 13 -7.59 -5.45 -5.00
N LEU A 14 -6.72 -5.18 -5.98
CA LEU A 14 -6.09 -6.15 -6.89
C LEU A 14 -7.01 -7.27 -7.41
N SER A 15 -8.24 -6.92 -7.78
CA SER A 15 -9.28 -7.87 -8.19
C SER A 15 -9.05 -8.43 -9.60
N GLY A 16 -9.69 -9.57 -9.88
CA GLY A 16 -9.63 -10.23 -11.19
C GLY A 16 -8.19 -10.55 -11.61
N ASN A 17 -7.80 -10.11 -12.81
CA ASN A 17 -6.46 -10.35 -13.36
C ASN A 17 -5.44 -9.25 -13.04
N ALA A 18 -5.66 -8.42 -12.00
CA ALA A 18 -4.76 -7.31 -11.66
C ALA A 18 -3.32 -7.78 -11.39
N VAL A 19 -3.15 -8.86 -10.63
CA VAL A 19 -1.82 -9.39 -10.29
C VAL A 19 -1.08 -9.87 -11.55
N GLU A 20 -1.78 -10.50 -12.50
CA GLU A 20 -1.20 -10.92 -13.77
C GLU A 20 -0.75 -9.73 -14.62
N LYS A 21 -1.57 -8.66 -14.66
CA LYS A 21 -1.21 -7.42 -15.33
C LYS A 21 0.04 -6.80 -14.73
N ILE A 22 0.15 -6.76 -13.40
CA ILE A 22 1.35 -6.27 -12.71
C ILE A 22 2.57 -7.12 -13.08
N LYS A 23 2.46 -8.45 -13.00
CA LYS A 23 3.56 -9.37 -13.36
C LYS A 23 4.06 -9.10 -14.79
N ARG A 24 3.15 -8.94 -15.76
CA ARG A 24 3.45 -8.70 -17.18
C ARG A 24 3.83 -7.25 -17.52
N SER A 25 3.66 -6.30 -16.61
CA SER A 25 3.93 -4.88 -16.86
C SER A 25 5.43 -4.56 -16.82
N ASN A 26 5.79 -3.39 -17.38
CA ASN A 26 7.13 -2.81 -17.25
C ASN A 26 7.36 -2.08 -15.91
N LEU A 27 6.47 -2.26 -14.92
CA LEU A 27 6.65 -1.70 -13.59
C LEU A 27 7.84 -2.38 -12.91
N LYS A 28 8.73 -1.55 -12.35
CA LYS A 28 9.82 -1.98 -11.48
C LYS A 28 9.26 -2.48 -10.16
N GLU A 29 8.28 -1.77 -9.62
CA GLU A 29 7.68 -2.05 -8.32
C GLU A 29 6.25 -1.46 -8.21
N VAL A 30 5.43 -2.09 -7.39
CA VAL A 30 4.11 -1.62 -6.93
C VAL A 30 4.10 -1.58 -5.40
N ILE A 31 4.11 -0.38 -4.83
CA ILE A 31 4.06 -0.16 -3.38
C ILE A 31 2.60 -0.03 -2.96
N VAL A 32 2.18 -0.85 -2.00
CA VAL A 32 0.82 -0.83 -1.46
C VAL A 32 0.84 -0.76 0.06
N THR A 33 -0.29 -0.41 0.68
CA THR A 33 -0.41 -0.55 2.15
C THR A 33 -1.11 -1.83 2.55
N ASP A 34 -0.94 -2.25 3.80
CA ASP A 34 -1.63 -3.40 4.40
C ASP A 34 -3.11 -3.12 4.78
N THR A 35 -3.74 -2.08 4.24
CA THR A 35 -5.17 -1.77 4.45
C THR A 35 -6.12 -2.83 3.92
N ILE A 36 -5.69 -3.67 2.98
CA ILE A 36 -6.42 -4.85 2.50
C ILE A 36 -5.44 -6.04 2.49
N PRO A 37 -5.78 -7.18 3.12
CA PRO A 37 -4.96 -8.38 3.05
C PRO A 37 -4.77 -8.85 1.60
N LEU A 38 -3.53 -9.11 1.21
CA LEU A 38 -3.23 -9.64 -0.12
C LEU A 38 -3.73 -11.07 -0.29
N SER A 39 -4.20 -11.41 -1.49
CA SER A 39 -4.40 -12.80 -1.92
C SER A 39 -3.05 -13.53 -2.02
N GLU A 40 -3.06 -14.86 -1.96
CA GLU A 40 -1.82 -15.66 -2.11
C GLU A 40 -1.10 -15.36 -3.42
N GLN A 41 -1.83 -15.21 -4.53
CA GLN A 41 -1.26 -14.85 -5.82
C GLN A 41 -0.52 -13.50 -5.79
N ALA A 42 -1.06 -12.53 -5.03
CA ALA A 42 -0.45 -11.21 -4.87
C ALA A 42 0.77 -11.25 -3.93
N LYS A 43 0.74 -12.05 -2.86
CA LYS A 43 1.90 -12.28 -1.97
C LYS A 43 3.07 -12.92 -2.72
N GLU A 44 2.79 -13.81 -3.67
CA GLU A 44 3.80 -14.43 -4.53
C GLU A 44 4.28 -13.51 -5.68
N CYS A 45 3.72 -12.31 -5.82
CA CYS A 45 4.16 -11.37 -6.84
C CYS A 45 5.38 -10.59 -6.35
N GLY A 46 6.58 -10.96 -6.82
CA GLY A 46 7.84 -10.28 -6.47
C GLY A 46 7.98 -8.81 -6.91
N LYS A 47 6.94 -8.21 -7.51
CA LYS A 47 6.88 -6.77 -7.82
C LYS A 47 6.06 -5.97 -6.80
N ILE A 48 5.35 -6.63 -5.88
CA ILE A 48 4.47 -5.96 -4.91
C ILE A 48 5.21 -5.84 -3.58
N THR A 49 5.36 -4.59 -3.11
CA THR A 49 5.89 -4.27 -1.79
C THR A 49 4.75 -3.80 -0.91
N VAL A 50 4.62 -4.35 0.30
CA VAL A 50 3.59 -3.94 1.27
C VAL A 50 4.23 -3.10 2.38
N LEU A 51 3.71 -1.91 2.61
CA LEU A 51 4.07 -1.05 3.73
C LEU A 51 2.94 -1.05 4.77
N SER A 52 3.30 -1.16 6.05
CA SER A 52 2.30 -1.15 7.09
C SER A 52 1.83 0.26 7.42
N VAL A 53 0.51 0.46 7.55
CA VAL A 53 -0.08 1.68 8.12
C VAL A 53 -0.44 1.53 9.59
N ALA A 54 -0.10 0.40 10.23
CA ALA A 54 -0.46 0.12 11.62
C ALA A 54 0.02 1.22 12.59
N SER A 55 1.25 1.73 12.41
CA SER A 55 1.78 2.81 13.25
C SER A 55 0.96 4.10 13.11
N LEU A 56 0.64 4.51 11.88
CA LEU A 56 -0.16 5.71 11.60
C LEU A 56 -1.57 5.58 12.20
N LEU A 57 -2.22 4.43 12.02
CA LEU A 57 -3.54 4.17 12.58
C LEU A 57 -3.52 4.12 14.12
N SER A 58 -2.50 3.49 14.71
CA SER A 58 -2.36 3.42 16.17
C SER A 58 -2.19 4.80 16.80
N GLU A 59 -1.42 5.68 16.15
CA GLU A 59 -1.20 7.04 16.63
C GLU A 59 -2.45 7.91 16.46
N ALA A 60 -3.21 7.72 15.38
CA ALA A 60 -4.51 8.37 15.22
C ALA A 60 -5.48 7.98 16.34
N ILE A 61 -5.59 6.68 16.67
CA ILE A 61 -6.41 6.19 17.78
C ILE A 61 -5.96 6.79 19.11
N ARG A 62 -4.65 6.81 19.38
CA ARG A 62 -4.07 7.39 20.59
C ARG A 62 -4.44 8.86 20.73
N ARG A 63 -4.30 9.66 19.68
CA ARG A 63 -4.64 11.10 19.69
C ARG A 63 -6.12 11.36 19.92
N ILE A 64 -6.99 10.57 19.28
CA ILE A 64 -8.43 10.63 19.53
C ILE A 64 -8.73 10.37 21.01
N TYR A 65 -8.11 9.35 21.59
CA TYR A 65 -8.31 9.00 23.00
C TYR A 65 -7.85 10.12 23.96
N TYR A 66 -6.72 10.77 23.69
CA TYR A 66 -6.17 11.85 24.52
C TYR A 66 -6.64 13.26 24.13
N ASN A 67 -7.59 13.41 23.21
CA ASN A 67 -8.01 14.71 22.64
C ASN A 67 -6.84 15.55 22.09
N GLU A 68 -5.84 14.89 21.54
CA GLU A 68 -4.73 15.53 20.86
C GLU A 68 -5.05 15.78 19.38
N SER A 69 -4.33 16.71 18.75
CA SER A 69 -4.55 17.06 17.34
C SER A 69 -4.18 15.90 16.40
N VAL A 70 -5.18 15.31 15.75
CA VAL A 70 -5.00 14.35 14.65
C VAL A 70 -4.40 15.03 13.43
N SER A 71 -4.69 16.31 13.20
CA SER A 71 -4.18 17.06 12.04
C SER A 71 -2.66 17.11 11.97
N SER A 72 -1.96 16.99 13.10
CA SER A 72 -0.49 16.94 13.12
C SER A 72 0.12 15.60 12.66
N LEU A 73 -0.71 14.60 12.32
CA LEU A 73 -0.27 13.43 11.54
C LEU A 73 -0.11 13.72 10.04
N PHE A 74 -0.68 14.83 9.57
CA PHE A 74 -0.59 15.26 8.18
C PHE A 74 0.41 16.43 8.13
N VAL A 75 1.61 16.15 7.62
CA VAL A 75 2.72 17.12 7.48
C VAL A 75 2.85 17.58 6.05
#